data_AF-A0A1D1Y0H6-F1
#
_entry.id   AF-A0A1D1Y0H6-F1
#
_cell.length_a   1.000
_cell.length_b   1.000
_cell.length_c   1.000
_cell.angle_alpha   90.00
_cell.angle_beta   90.00
_cell.angle_gamma   90.00
#
_symmetry.space_group_name_H-M   'P 1'
#
loop_
_entity.id
_entity.type
_entity.pdbx_description
1 polymer ?
#
loop_
_entity_poly.entity_id
_entity_poly.type
_entity_poly.pdbx_seq_one_letter_code
_entity_poly.pdbx_strand_id
1 'polypeptide(L)'
;LELAKLDFRLLQSLHQNELRNLSLWWKELGLIQSLNFARDRIVECYFWILGVHYEPHLSHVRRMMTKVIILTSVLDDIYDSYGTLEELELLTGVIHRWDIDSIEELPKYMKVYFVALTNTYKEFEDELAGEGKSYHVEYLKEELKMVSMAYLEEAKWRNEGYMPTFEEHLDVSLITSAYKLLSCASFLGLGDIATKETFDWLISFPKIIKTASMISRLMDDIVSYEVINYFG
;
A
#
# COMPACT_ATOMS: atom_id res chain seq x y z
N LEU A 1 32.93 3.55 17.24
CA LEU A 1 31.86 4.30 17.93
C LEU A 1 31.58 5.65 17.27
N GLU A 2 32.57 6.54 17.11
CA GLU A 2 32.34 7.88 16.53
C GLU A 2 31.84 7.85 15.07
N LEU A 3 32.40 6.96 14.22
CA LEU A 3 31.92 6.79 12.85
C LEU A 3 30.43 6.41 12.79
N ALA A 4 29.99 5.47 13.64
CA ALA A 4 28.59 5.03 13.70
C ALA A 4 27.65 6.15 14.16
N LYS A 5 28.08 7.02 15.10
CA LYS A 5 27.30 8.19 15.50
C LYS A 5 27.16 9.21 14.37
N LEU A 6 28.23 9.42 13.61
CA LEU A 6 28.19 10.33 12.46
C LEU A 6 27.28 9.78 11.36
N ASP A 7 27.43 8.50 11.01
CA ASP A 7 26.61 7.81 10.03
C ASP A 7 25.12 7.86 10.39
N PHE A 8 24.78 7.55 11.65
CA PHE A 8 23.41 7.66 12.15
C PHE A 8 22.83 9.08 12.00
N ARG A 9 23.62 10.12 12.30
CA ARG A 9 23.16 11.52 12.15
C ARG A 9 22.94 11.90 10.69
N LEU A 10 23.79 11.41 9.78
CA LEU A 10 23.63 11.64 8.35
C LEU A 10 22.37 10.95 7.82
N LEU A 11 22.16 9.69 8.20
CA LEU A 11 20.94 8.93 7.88
C LEU A 11 19.70 9.63 8.43
N GLN A 12 19.70 10.01 9.71
CA GLN A 12 18.59 10.71 10.33
C GLN A 12 18.26 12.03 9.60
N SER A 13 19.28 12.81 9.22
CA SER A 13 19.08 14.05 8.47
C SER A 13 18.47 13.79 7.09
N LEU A 14 18.91 12.73 6.39
CA LEU A 14 18.33 12.31 5.12
C LEU A 14 16.86 11.91 5.30
N HIS A 15 16.58 11.06 6.30
CA HIS A 15 15.23 10.54 6.56
C HIS A 15 14.25 11.64 6.97
N GLN A 16 14.69 12.62 7.76
CA GLN A 16 13.87 13.79 8.10
C GLN A 16 13.54 14.65 6.86
N ASN A 17 14.48 14.79 5.93
CA ASN A 17 14.24 15.50 4.69
C ASN A 17 13.26 14.75 3.78
N GLU A 18 13.38 13.42 3.68
CA GLU A 18 12.42 12.57 2.98
C GLU A 18 11.01 12.72 3.56
N LEU A 19 10.86 12.56 4.88
CA LEU A 19 9.56 12.68 5.56
C LEU A 19 8.95 14.07 5.39
N ARG A 20 9.76 15.13 5.42
CA ARG A 20 9.28 16.50 5.16
C ARG A 20 8.68 16.61 3.75
N ASN A 21 9.36 16.09 2.74
CA ASN A 21 8.89 16.15 1.35
C ASN A 21 7.64 15.28 1.16
N LEU A 22 7.61 14.09 1.77
CA LEU A 22 6.44 13.21 1.77
C LEU A 22 5.24 13.85 2.47
N SER A 23 5.45 14.54 3.58
CA SER A 23 4.38 15.26 4.29
C SER A 23 3.81 16.41 3.47
N LEU A 24 4.65 17.11 2.70
CA LEU A 24 4.22 18.16 1.77
C LEU A 24 3.38 17.57 0.63
N TRP A 25 3.88 16.53 -0.02
CA TRP A 25 3.14 15.79 -1.06
C TRP A 25 1.80 15.27 -0.52
N TRP A 26 1.79 14.67 0.67
CA TRP A 26 0.57 14.15 1.31
C TRP A 26 -0.46 15.24 1.56
N LYS A 27 0.00 16.41 2.05
CA LYS A 27 -0.85 17.58 2.24
C LYS A 27 -1.38 18.14 0.92
N GLU A 28 -0.57 18.16 -0.13
CA GLU A 28 -0.95 18.66 -1.46
C GLU A 28 -2.00 17.78 -2.15
N LEU A 29 -2.00 16.47 -1.89
CA LEU A 29 -3.06 15.57 -2.36
C LEU A 29 -4.45 15.94 -1.78
N GLY A 30 -4.49 16.61 -0.63
CA GLY A 30 -5.75 17.07 -0.02
C GLY A 30 -6.68 15.93 0.45
N LEU A 31 -6.17 14.70 0.54
CA LEU A 31 -6.97 13.51 0.83
C LEU A 31 -7.53 13.56 2.25
N ILE A 32 -6.74 13.91 3.26
CA ILE A 32 -7.21 14.02 4.65
C ILE A 32 -8.35 15.03 4.82
N GLN A 33 -8.31 16.14 4.08
CA GLN A 33 -9.38 17.15 4.14
C GLN A 33 -10.64 16.68 3.39
N SER A 34 -10.46 15.87 2.35
CA SER A 34 -11.55 15.35 1.51
C SER A 34 -12.18 14.07 2.07
N LEU A 35 -11.41 13.29 2.84
CA LEU A 35 -11.72 11.98 3.40
C LEU A 35 -11.55 12.06 4.92
N ASN A 36 -12.48 12.73 5.60
CA ASN A 36 -12.43 12.95 7.05
C ASN A 36 -12.49 11.67 7.90
N PHE A 37 -12.84 10.54 7.29
CA PHE A 37 -12.82 9.21 7.92
C PHE A 37 -11.45 8.53 7.81
N ALA A 38 -10.58 8.95 6.88
CA ALA A 38 -9.29 8.32 6.66
C ALA A 38 -8.29 8.75 7.74
N ARG A 39 -7.48 7.80 8.19
CA ARG A 39 -6.48 7.97 9.23
C ARG A 39 -5.24 8.66 8.65
N ASP A 40 -4.75 9.72 9.30
CA ASP A 40 -3.48 10.34 8.93
C ASP A 40 -2.32 9.57 9.56
N ARG A 41 -1.64 8.76 8.74
CA ARG A 41 -0.56 7.85 9.18
C ARG A 41 0.76 8.04 8.44
N ILE A 42 0.98 9.21 7.83
CA ILE A 42 2.17 9.42 6.98
C ILE A 42 3.50 9.17 7.71
N VAL A 43 3.57 9.48 9.01
CA VAL A 43 4.77 9.27 9.83
C VAL A 43 4.98 7.79 10.15
N GLU A 44 3.92 7.08 10.56
CA GLU A 44 3.94 5.66 10.86
C GLU A 44 4.25 4.82 9.62
N CYS A 45 3.59 5.14 8.50
CA CYS A 45 3.86 4.55 7.19
C CYS A 45 5.33 4.71 6.81
N TYR A 46 5.87 5.93 6.87
CA TYR A 46 7.29 6.18 6.57
C TYR A 46 8.22 5.41 7.52
N PHE A 47 7.87 5.33 8.81
CA PHE A 47 8.63 4.59 9.80
C PHE A 47 8.66 3.08 9.51
N TRP A 48 7.55 2.48 9.08
CA TRP A 48 7.52 1.09 8.64
C TRP A 48 8.40 0.86 7.42
N ILE A 49 8.36 1.77 6.44
CA ILE A 49 9.20 1.69 5.23
C ILE A 49 10.69 1.84 5.54
N LEU A 50 11.06 2.66 6.51
CA LEU A 50 12.44 2.75 7.01
C LEU A 50 12.98 1.40 7.52
N GLY A 51 12.10 0.57 8.08
CA GLY A 51 12.47 -0.79 8.51
C GLY A 51 12.78 -1.75 7.37
N VAL A 52 12.29 -1.46 6.15
CA VAL A 52 12.55 -2.28 4.95
C VAL A 52 13.90 -1.91 4.34
N HIS A 53 14.14 -0.62 4.11
CA HIS A 53 15.35 -0.08 3.48
C HIS A 53 15.78 1.19 4.21
N TYR A 54 16.89 1.21 4.93
CA TYR A 54 17.36 2.42 5.64
C TYR A 54 18.51 3.12 4.93
N GLU A 55 19.15 2.44 3.97
CA GLU A 55 20.40 2.84 3.33
C GLU A 55 20.21 4.11 2.48
N PRO A 56 21.23 4.99 2.36
CA PRO A 56 21.07 6.28 1.68
C PRO A 56 20.68 6.17 0.21
N HIS A 57 21.24 5.19 -0.52
CA HIS A 57 21.02 5.00 -1.96
C HIS A 57 19.62 4.46 -2.31
N LEU A 58 18.82 4.10 -1.31
CA LEU A 58 17.44 3.61 -1.45
C LEU A 58 16.39 4.68 -1.09
N SER A 59 16.80 5.95 -1.07
CA SER A 59 15.93 7.10 -0.77
C SER A 59 14.70 7.17 -1.67
N HIS A 60 14.87 6.97 -2.97
CA HIS A 60 13.76 6.97 -3.94
C HIS A 60 12.84 5.77 -3.74
N VAL A 61 13.38 4.58 -3.43
CA VAL A 61 12.59 3.39 -3.10
C VAL A 61 11.72 3.66 -1.88
N ARG A 62 12.30 4.19 -0.80
CA ARG A 62 11.52 4.56 0.39
C ARG A 62 10.41 5.56 0.08
N ARG A 63 10.70 6.57 -0.75
CA ARG A 63 9.68 7.54 -1.18
C ARG A 63 8.52 6.86 -1.90
N MET A 64 8.79 6.04 -2.92
CA MET A 64 7.75 5.32 -3.67
C MET A 64 6.97 4.38 -2.75
N MET A 65 7.65 3.57 -1.94
CA MET A 65 7.02 2.66 -0.99
C MET A 65 6.12 3.39 0.01
N THR A 66 6.56 4.53 0.54
CA THR A 66 5.76 5.32 1.50
C THR A 66 4.48 5.84 0.88
N LYS A 67 4.56 6.28 -0.39
CA LYS A 67 3.39 6.70 -1.16
C LYS A 67 2.43 5.53 -1.43
N VAL A 68 2.95 4.33 -1.74
CA VAL A 68 2.12 3.13 -1.91
C VAL A 68 1.41 2.78 -0.61
N ILE A 69 2.14 2.62 0.50
CA ILE A 69 1.54 2.15 1.76
C ILE A 69 0.48 3.12 2.30
N ILE A 70 0.70 4.44 2.23
CA ILE A 70 -0.29 5.40 2.74
C ILE A 70 -1.55 5.42 1.88
N LEU A 71 -1.42 5.28 0.56
CA LEU A 71 -2.59 5.16 -0.34
C LEU A 71 -3.32 3.83 -0.11
N THR A 72 -2.59 2.73 0.11
CA THR A 72 -3.20 1.45 0.51
C THR A 72 -3.92 1.56 1.85
N SER A 73 -3.38 2.31 2.83
CA SER A 73 -4.07 2.57 4.10
C SER A 73 -5.35 3.39 3.94
N VAL A 74 -5.39 4.32 2.98
CA VAL A 74 -6.64 5.04 2.67
C VAL A 74 -7.63 4.14 1.94
N LEU A 75 -7.15 3.24 1.08
CA LEU A 75 -7.99 2.22 0.45
C LEU A 75 -8.64 1.34 1.52
N ASP A 76 -7.85 0.81 2.44
CA ASP A 76 -8.28 0.03 3.60
C ASP A 76 -9.40 0.77 4.38
N ASP A 77 -9.19 2.04 4.72
CA ASP A 77 -10.20 2.86 5.42
C ASP A 77 -11.52 3.01 4.64
N ILE A 78 -11.45 3.10 3.31
CA ILE A 78 -12.64 3.15 2.45
C ILE A 78 -13.43 1.85 2.55
N TYR A 79 -12.77 0.68 2.46
CA TYR A 79 -13.43 -0.63 2.51
C TYR A 79 -13.90 -1.02 3.92
N ASP A 80 -13.20 -0.56 4.95
CA ASP A 80 -13.47 -0.95 6.34
C ASP A 80 -14.48 -0.08 7.06
N SER A 81 -14.45 1.23 6.81
CA SER A 81 -15.13 2.18 7.70
C SER A 81 -16.20 3.04 7.04
N TYR A 82 -16.21 3.18 5.71
CA TYR A 82 -17.00 4.23 5.08
C TYR A 82 -17.83 3.80 3.85
N GLY A 83 -17.26 3.06 2.90
CA GLY A 83 -17.95 2.72 1.66
C GLY A 83 -19.12 1.76 1.87
N THR A 84 -20.24 1.99 1.16
CA THR A 84 -21.29 0.98 1.08
C THR A 84 -20.86 -0.14 0.14
N LEU A 85 -21.43 -1.34 0.27
CA LEU A 85 -21.05 -2.47 -0.57
C LEU A 85 -21.17 -2.14 -2.07
N GLU A 86 -22.22 -1.44 -2.48
CA GLU A 86 -22.42 -1.00 -3.87
C GLU A 86 -21.32 -0.02 -4.32
N GLU A 87 -20.92 0.93 -3.48
CA GLU A 87 -19.82 1.86 -3.77
C GLU A 87 -18.48 1.13 -3.87
N LEU A 88 -18.23 0.13 -3.01
CA LEU A 88 -17.01 -0.69 -3.01
C LEU A 88 -16.91 -1.57 -4.26
N GLU A 89 -18.03 -2.11 -4.75
CA GLU A 89 -18.07 -2.84 -6.02
C GLU A 89 -17.68 -1.93 -7.20
N LEU A 90 -18.19 -0.70 -7.24
CA LEU A 90 -17.82 0.29 -8.24
C LEU A 90 -16.33 0.66 -8.16
N LEU A 91 -15.82 0.95 -6.97
CA LEU A 91 -14.41 1.28 -6.76
C LEU A 91 -13.49 0.14 -7.19
N THR A 92 -13.80 -1.10 -6.79
CA THR A 92 -13.05 -2.30 -7.19
C THR A 92 -13.07 -2.46 -8.72
N GLY A 93 -14.23 -2.26 -9.35
CA GLY A 93 -14.36 -2.33 -10.80
C GLY A 93 -13.50 -1.30 -11.54
N VAL A 94 -13.47 -0.06 -11.05
CA VAL A 94 -12.66 1.02 -11.62
C VAL A 94 -11.16 0.77 -11.42
N ILE A 95 -10.73 0.32 -10.24
CA ILE A 95 -9.34 -0.07 -9.97
C ILE A 95 -8.91 -1.23 -10.88
N HIS A 96 -9.76 -2.24 -11.05
CA HIS A 96 -9.47 -3.39 -11.90
C HIS A 96 -9.26 -3.00 -13.36
N ARG A 97 -10.10 -2.10 -13.89
CA ARG A 97 -9.95 -1.55 -15.25
C ARG A 97 -8.75 -0.62 -15.37
N TRP A 98 -8.34 0.02 -14.26
CA TRP A 98 -7.32 1.07 -14.22
C TRP A 98 -7.61 2.20 -15.21
N ASP A 99 -8.89 2.50 -15.41
CA ASP A 99 -9.35 3.43 -16.44
C ASP A 99 -9.88 4.72 -15.78
N ILE A 100 -9.22 5.84 -16.09
CA ILE A 100 -9.61 7.15 -15.57
C ILE A 100 -10.93 7.64 -16.17
N ASP A 101 -11.32 7.17 -17.36
CA ASP A 101 -12.58 7.58 -17.99
C ASP A 101 -13.78 6.97 -17.25
N SER A 102 -13.58 5.81 -16.60
CA SER A 102 -14.57 5.17 -15.73
C SER A 102 -14.77 5.88 -14.37
N ILE A 103 -14.01 6.95 -14.07
CA ILE A 103 -14.08 7.64 -12.78
C ILE A 103 -15.45 8.26 -12.49
N GLU A 104 -16.23 8.55 -13.54
CA GLU A 104 -17.54 9.18 -13.39
C GLU A 104 -18.56 8.30 -12.66
N GLU A 105 -18.34 6.99 -12.65
CA GLU A 105 -19.13 5.99 -11.92
C GLU A 105 -18.99 6.13 -10.39
N LEU A 106 -17.90 6.71 -9.91
CA LEU A 106 -17.58 6.72 -8.47
C LEU A 106 -18.27 7.88 -7.72
N PRO A 107 -18.61 7.70 -6.43
CA PRO A 107 -18.92 8.82 -5.54
C PRO A 107 -17.77 9.83 -5.48
N LYS A 108 -18.11 11.11 -5.23
CA LYS A 108 -17.15 12.23 -5.25
C LYS A 108 -15.88 11.96 -4.43
N TYR A 109 -16.00 11.37 -3.24
CA TYR A 109 -14.85 11.12 -2.36
C TYR A 109 -13.91 10.03 -2.92
N MET A 110 -14.47 8.96 -3.50
CA MET A 110 -13.70 7.91 -4.18
C MET A 110 -13.03 8.43 -5.45
N LYS A 111 -13.63 9.40 -6.16
CA LYS A 111 -12.96 10.07 -7.29
C LYS A 111 -11.66 10.75 -6.84
N VAL A 112 -11.69 11.48 -5.72
CA VAL A 112 -10.49 12.16 -5.19
C VAL A 112 -9.40 11.15 -4.87
N TYR A 113 -9.75 10.04 -4.22
CA TYR A 113 -8.82 8.95 -3.96
C TYR A 113 -8.24 8.34 -5.25
N PHE A 114 -9.09 8.00 -6.23
CA PHE A 114 -8.65 7.33 -7.45
C PHE A 114 -7.76 8.22 -8.33
N VAL A 115 -8.01 9.53 -8.37
CA VAL A 115 -7.11 10.50 -9.02
C VAL A 115 -5.75 10.53 -8.33
N ALA A 116 -5.74 10.61 -6.99
CA ALA A 116 -4.48 10.60 -6.24
C ALA A 116 -3.68 9.31 -6.48
N LEU A 117 -4.35 8.16 -6.50
CA LEU A 117 -3.76 6.86 -6.78
C LEU A 117 -3.14 6.80 -8.18
N THR A 118 -3.92 7.09 -9.22
CA THR A 118 -3.48 7.00 -10.61
C THR A 118 -2.36 7.98 -10.93
N ASN A 119 -2.44 9.22 -10.44
CA ASN A 119 -1.36 10.21 -10.59
C ASN A 119 -0.07 9.77 -9.90
N THR A 120 -0.16 9.15 -8.72
CA THR A 120 1.00 8.66 -7.98
C THR A 120 1.67 7.50 -8.72
N TYR A 121 0.90 6.56 -9.26
CA TYR A 121 1.44 5.47 -10.06
C TYR A 121 2.05 5.99 -11.37
N LYS A 122 1.44 7.03 -11.97
CA LYS A 122 2.00 7.68 -13.15
C LYS A 122 3.35 8.35 -12.87
N GLU A 123 3.49 9.00 -11.71
CA GLU A 123 4.77 9.55 -11.24
C GLU A 123 5.86 8.46 -11.18
N PHE A 124 5.53 7.26 -10.70
CA PHE A 124 6.47 6.14 -10.65
C PHE A 124 6.89 5.67 -12.04
N GLU A 125 5.94 5.59 -12.98
CA GLU A 125 6.25 5.20 -14.37
C GLU A 125 7.24 6.17 -15.00
N ASP A 126 7.01 7.47 -14.79
CA ASP A 126 7.82 8.54 -15.34
C ASP A 126 9.22 8.58 -14.68
N GLU A 127 9.30 8.35 -13.37
CA GLU A 127 10.56 8.25 -12.64
C GLU A 127 11.41 7.05 -13.12
N LEU A 128 10.78 5.90 -13.38
CA LEU A 128 11.45 4.67 -13.82
C LEU A 128 11.69 4.62 -15.34
N ALA A 129 11.11 5.54 -16.11
CA ALA A 129 11.22 5.56 -17.57
C ALA A 129 12.66 5.78 -18.04
N GLY A 130 13.44 6.59 -17.31
CA GLY A 130 14.84 6.86 -17.64
C GLY A 130 15.74 5.63 -17.62
N GLU A 131 15.35 4.59 -16.87
CA GLU A 131 16.07 3.31 -16.78
C GLU A 131 15.42 2.20 -17.62
N GLY A 132 14.37 2.51 -18.40
CA GLY A 132 13.59 1.51 -19.12
C GLY A 132 12.79 0.57 -18.20
N LYS A 133 12.50 1.00 -16.97
CA LYS A 133 11.92 0.17 -15.89
C LYS A 133 10.48 0.53 -15.53
N SER A 134 9.79 1.36 -16.33
CA SER A 134 8.37 1.70 -16.10
C SER A 134 7.46 0.47 -16.01
N TYR A 135 7.85 -0.65 -16.65
CA TYR A 135 7.11 -1.91 -16.58
C TYR A 135 7.02 -2.50 -15.16
N HIS A 136 7.90 -2.10 -14.23
CA HIS A 136 7.82 -2.48 -12.82
C HIS A 136 6.49 -2.01 -12.19
N VAL A 137 5.97 -0.85 -12.63
CA VAL A 137 4.73 -0.30 -12.11
C VAL A 137 3.52 -1.15 -12.52
N GLU A 138 3.59 -1.87 -13.65
CA GLU A 138 2.50 -2.75 -14.06
C GLU A 138 2.32 -3.91 -13.07
N TYR A 139 3.42 -4.52 -12.61
CA TYR A 139 3.36 -5.50 -11.52
C TYR A 139 2.74 -4.92 -10.25
N LEU A 140 3.08 -3.67 -9.91
CA LEU A 140 2.49 -3.00 -8.74
C LEU A 140 0.98 -2.75 -8.90
N LYS A 141 0.51 -2.41 -10.12
CA LYS A 141 -0.92 -2.25 -10.39
C LYS A 141 -1.66 -3.56 -10.25
N GLU A 142 -1.15 -4.65 -10.83
CA GLU A 142 -1.75 -5.98 -10.70
C GLU A 142 -1.87 -6.41 -9.24
N GLU A 143 -0.85 -6.14 -8.43
CA GLU A 143 -0.90 -6.40 -7.00
C GLU A 143 -1.94 -5.55 -6.25
N LEU A 144 -2.08 -4.28 -6.61
CA LEU A 144 -3.13 -3.44 -6.01
C LEU A 144 -4.54 -3.90 -6.42
N LYS A 145 -4.72 -4.36 -7.67
CA LYS A 145 -5.98 -4.94 -8.12
C LYS A 145 -6.34 -6.16 -7.27
N MET A 146 -5.39 -7.07 -7.03
CA MET A 146 -5.58 -8.23 -6.15
C MET A 146 -5.98 -7.83 -4.73
N VAL A 147 -5.31 -6.82 -4.15
CA VAL A 147 -5.66 -6.28 -2.82
C VAL A 147 -7.07 -5.71 -2.81
N SER A 148 -7.46 -4.91 -3.81
CA SER A 148 -8.81 -4.33 -3.87
C SER A 148 -9.93 -5.37 -3.99
N MET A 149 -9.68 -6.46 -4.72
CA MET A 149 -10.62 -7.57 -4.81
C MET A 149 -10.75 -8.34 -3.49
N ALA A 150 -9.63 -8.54 -2.78
CA ALA A 150 -9.63 -9.19 -1.48
C ALA A 150 -10.31 -8.33 -0.39
N TYR A 151 -10.10 -7.01 -0.40
CA TYR A 151 -10.84 -6.09 0.47
C TYR A 151 -12.35 -6.09 0.18
N LEU A 152 -12.76 -6.18 -1.09
CA LEU A 152 -14.17 -6.32 -1.44
C LEU A 152 -14.77 -7.61 -0.86
N GLU A 153 -14.03 -8.72 -0.91
CA GLU A 153 -14.47 -10.00 -0.37
C GLU A 153 -14.66 -9.94 1.16
N GLU A 154 -13.71 -9.34 1.89
CA GLU A 154 -13.87 -9.11 3.35
C GLU A 154 -15.08 -8.20 3.66
N ALA A 155 -15.30 -7.15 2.85
CA ALA A 155 -16.46 -6.27 3.01
C ALA A 155 -17.79 -7.01 2.76
N LYS A 156 -17.84 -7.92 1.77
CA LYS A 156 -19.00 -8.80 1.53
C LYS A 156 -19.27 -9.71 2.71
N TRP A 157 -18.24 -10.36 3.25
CA TRP A 157 -18.39 -11.22 4.42
C TRP A 157 -18.96 -10.46 5.61
N ARG A 158 -18.44 -9.25 5.89
CA ARG A 158 -18.98 -8.38 6.95
C ARG A 158 -20.44 -7.99 6.72
N ASN A 159 -20.79 -7.59 5.50
CA ASN A 159 -22.14 -7.14 5.17
C ASN A 159 -23.18 -8.27 5.24
N GLU A 160 -22.80 -9.48 4.83
CA GLU A 160 -23.67 -10.66 4.82
C GLU A 160 -23.70 -11.38 6.19
N GLY A 161 -22.82 -11.01 7.12
CA GLY A 161 -22.61 -11.77 8.36
C GLY A 161 -22.08 -13.18 8.10
N TYR A 162 -21.40 -13.37 6.96
CA TYR A 162 -20.82 -14.65 6.59
C TYR A 162 -19.56 -14.91 7.41
N MET A 163 -19.47 -16.10 7.99
CA MET A 163 -18.30 -16.54 8.74
C MET A 163 -17.51 -17.53 7.88
N PRO A 164 -16.38 -17.13 7.28
CA PRO A 164 -15.57 -18.01 6.46
C PRO A 164 -14.96 -19.13 7.30
N THR A 165 -14.61 -20.24 6.64
CA THR A 165 -13.71 -21.23 7.24
C THR A 165 -12.32 -20.62 7.46
N PHE A 166 -11.51 -21.24 8.30
CA PHE A 166 -10.13 -20.79 8.51
C PHE A 166 -9.32 -20.75 7.20
N GLU A 167 -9.52 -21.73 6.32
CA GLU A 167 -8.81 -21.80 5.03
C GLU A 167 -9.24 -20.67 4.09
N GLU A 168 -10.55 -20.44 3.93
CA GLU A 168 -11.08 -19.33 3.13
C GLU A 168 -10.62 -17.97 3.66
N HIS A 169 -10.71 -17.77 4.98
CA HIS A 169 -10.21 -16.57 5.64
C HIS A 169 -8.73 -16.37 5.37
N LEU A 170 -7.91 -17.41 5.52
CA LEU A 170 -6.47 -17.29 5.33
C LEU A 170 -6.11 -16.96 3.88
N ASP A 171 -6.77 -17.56 2.89
CA ASP A 171 -6.48 -17.30 1.48
C ASP A 171 -6.76 -15.85 1.07
N VAL A 172 -7.86 -15.26 1.54
CA VAL A 172 -8.17 -13.84 1.31
C VAL A 172 -7.26 -12.95 2.14
N SER A 173 -7.09 -13.27 3.42
CA SER A 173 -6.44 -12.37 4.37
C SER A 173 -4.92 -12.29 4.22
N LEU A 174 -4.30 -13.30 3.60
CA LEU A 174 -2.92 -13.21 3.14
C LEU A 174 -2.74 -12.12 2.08
N ILE A 175 -3.76 -11.86 1.26
CA ILE A 175 -3.74 -10.79 0.26
C ILE A 175 -4.09 -9.45 0.91
N THR A 176 -5.11 -9.38 1.78
CA THR A 176 -5.50 -8.14 2.47
C THR A 176 -4.46 -7.63 3.46
N SER A 177 -3.53 -8.49 3.90
CA SER A 177 -2.31 -8.05 4.60
C SER A 177 -1.47 -7.04 3.81
N ALA A 178 -1.67 -6.94 2.49
CA ALA A 178 -0.93 -6.10 1.55
C ALA A 178 0.60 -6.34 1.52
N TYR A 179 1.12 -7.33 2.25
CA TYR A 179 2.57 -7.59 2.31
C TYR A 179 3.17 -7.99 0.96
N LYS A 180 2.39 -8.66 0.09
CA LYS A 180 2.83 -8.98 -1.28
C LYS A 180 2.94 -7.72 -2.14
N LEU A 181 1.96 -6.81 -2.03
CA LEU A 181 1.99 -5.48 -2.66
C LEU A 181 3.19 -4.63 -2.17
N LEU A 182 3.40 -4.56 -0.86
CA LEU A 182 4.52 -3.80 -0.28
C LEU A 182 5.86 -4.43 -0.63
N SER A 183 5.94 -5.76 -0.71
CA SER A 183 7.10 -6.44 -1.26
C SER A 183 7.33 -5.98 -2.70
N CYS A 184 6.32 -5.99 -3.57
CA CYS A 184 6.44 -5.50 -4.95
C CYS A 184 6.96 -4.05 -5.00
N ALA A 185 6.40 -3.16 -4.18
CA ALA A 185 6.83 -1.77 -4.07
C ALA A 185 8.31 -1.63 -3.65
N SER A 186 8.81 -2.53 -2.81
CA SER A 186 10.20 -2.51 -2.34
C SER A 186 11.25 -2.79 -3.41
N PHE A 187 10.85 -3.40 -4.54
CA PHE A 187 11.73 -3.71 -5.66
C PHE A 187 11.70 -2.66 -6.77
N LEU A 188 10.71 -1.75 -6.79
CA LEU A 188 10.48 -0.81 -7.91
C LEU A 188 11.74 -0.06 -8.36
N GLY A 189 12.50 0.47 -7.41
CA GLY A 189 13.70 1.28 -7.67
C GLY A 189 15.03 0.60 -7.37
N LEU A 190 15.09 -0.74 -7.28
CA LEU A 190 16.36 -1.44 -6.99
C LEU A 190 17.31 -1.56 -8.19
N GLY A 191 17.13 -0.74 -9.23
CA GLY A 191 18.01 -0.73 -10.38
C GLY A 191 18.03 -2.09 -11.07
N ASP A 192 19.22 -2.55 -11.45
CA ASP A 192 19.38 -3.78 -12.24
C ASP A 192 19.23 -5.06 -11.42
N ILE A 193 19.08 -4.94 -10.10
CA ILE A 193 18.80 -6.07 -9.20
C ILE A 193 17.36 -6.55 -9.39
N ALA A 194 16.42 -5.63 -9.62
CA ALA A 194 15.00 -5.96 -9.83
C ALA A 194 14.72 -6.18 -11.32
N THR A 195 14.97 -7.40 -11.79
CA THR A 195 14.69 -7.80 -13.17
C THR A 195 13.24 -8.27 -13.34
N LYS A 196 12.80 -8.47 -14.58
CA LYS A 196 11.51 -9.10 -14.88
C LYS A 196 11.33 -10.45 -14.16
N GLU A 197 12.37 -11.27 -14.12
CA GLU A 197 12.35 -12.57 -13.40
C GLU A 197 12.15 -12.38 -11.90
N THR A 198 12.63 -11.27 -11.33
CA THR A 198 12.43 -10.94 -9.92
C THR A 198 10.98 -10.61 -9.65
N PHE A 199 10.33 -9.82 -10.51
CA PHE A 199 8.90 -9.53 -10.40
C PHE A 199 8.03 -10.75 -10.69
N ASP A 200 8.36 -11.56 -11.72
CA ASP A 200 7.66 -12.83 -12.01
C ASP A 200 7.75 -13.80 -10.82
N TRP A 201 8.93 -13.90 -10.18
CA TRP A 201 9.11 -14.65 -8.94
C TRP A 201 8.27 -14.07 -7.80
N LEU A 202 8.24 -12.76 -7.63
CA LEU A 202 7.49 -12.08 -6.57
C LEU A 202 5.98 -12.34 -6.69
N ILE A 203 5.41 -12.18 -7.89
CA ILE A 203 3.97 -12.37 -8.11
C ILE A 203 3.54 -13.83 -7.99
N SER A 204 4.46 -14.79 -8.20
CA SER A 204 4.23 -16.21 -7.94
C SER A 204 3.95 -16.55 -6.47
N PHE A 205 4.02 -15.53 -5.60
CA PHE A 205 3.79 -15.58 -4.17
C PHE A 205 4.69 -16.61 -3.45
N PRO A 206 6.02 -16.40 -3.52
CA PRO A 206 7.00 -17.35 -3.05
C PRO A 206 6.90 -17.51 -1.53
N LYS A 207 7.35 -18.67 -1.02
CA LYS A 207 7.19 -19.06 0.38
C LYS A 207 7.60 -17.99 1.39
N ILE A 208 8.67 -17.25 1.11
CA ILE A 208 9.15 -16.16 1.98
C ILE A 208 8.11 -15.04 2.12
N ILE A 209 7.52 -14.59 1.01
CA ILE A 209 6.50 -13.54 1.02
C ILE A 209 5.20 -14.08 1.62
N LYS A 210 4.79 -15.30 1.28
CA LYS A 210 3.62 -15.95 1.88
C LYS A 210 3.72 -16.07 3.39
N THR A 211 4.91 -16.43 3.89
CA THR A 211 5.16 -16.54 5.33
C THR A 211 5.19 -15.17 6.00
N ALA A 212 5.78 -14.15 5.37
CA ALA A 212 5.76 -12.78 5.88
C ALA A 212 4.32 -12.22 5.95
N SER A 213 3.51 -12.41 4.90
CA SER A 213 2.08 -12.08 4.90
C SER A 213 1.32 -12.79 6.03
N MET A 214 1.61 -14.06 6.26
CA MET A 214 0.97 -14.84 7.34
C MET A 214 1.35 -14.30 8.72
N ILE A 215 2.62 -13.96 8.94
CA ILE A 215 3.06 -13.34 10.20
C ILE A 215 2.35 -12.00 10.39
N SER A 216 2.32 -11.15 9.35
CA SER A 216 1.63 -9.86 9.41
C SER A 216 0.17 -10.02 9.79
N ARG A 217 -0.56 -10.87 9.07
CA ARG A 217 -2.00 -11.07 9.26
C ARG A 217 -2.32 -11.61 10.66
N LEU A 218 -1.64 -12.68 11.07
CA LEU A 218 -1.92 -13.31 12.38
C LEU A 218 -1.58 -12.38 13.55
N MET A 219 -0.49 -11.62 13.46
CA MET A 219 -0.15 -10.64 14.49
C MET A 219 -1.18 -9.52 14.57
N ASP A 220 -1.63 -9.01 13.43
CA ASP A 220 -2.62 -7.94 13.36
C ASP A 220 -4.00 -8.40 13.88
N ASP A 221 -4.42 -9.63 13.55
CA ASP A 221 -5.68 -10.22 14.06
C ASP A 221 -5.68 -10.38 15.58
N ILE A 222 -4.57 -10.89 16.15
CA ILE A 222 -4.43 -11.08 17.59
C ILE A 222 -4.49 -9.74 18.32
N VAL A 223 -3.74 -8.75 17.86
CA VAL A 223 -3.69 -7.43 18.50
C VAL A 223 -5.02 -6.70 18.36
N SER A 224 -5.68 -6.78 17.21
CA SER A 224 -6.98 -6.14 16.99
C SER A 224 -8.07 -6.76 17.87
N TYR A 225 -8.07 -8.09 18.04
CA TYR A 225 -8.98 -8.77 18.97
C TYR A 225 -8.76 -8.31 20.42
N GLU A 226 -7.52 -8.13 20.86
CA GLU A 226 -7.22 -7.60 22.19
C GLU A 226 -7.76 -6.17 22.36
N VAL A 227 -7.52 -5.27 21.40
CA VAL A 227 -7.98 -3.89 21.48
C VAL A 227 -9.51 -3.81 21.60
N ILE A 228 -10.24 -4.61 20.82
CA ILE A 228 -11.71 -4.65 20.87
C ILE A 228 -12.20 -5.14 22.24
N ASN A 229 -11.57 -6.17 22.82
CA ASN A 229 -12.02 -6.73 24.09
C ASN A 229 -11.62 -5.91 25.33
N TYR A 230 -10.55 -5.11 25.24
CA TYR A 230 -10.10 -4.29 26.36
C TYR A 230 -10.65 -2.85 26.35
N PHE A 231 -11.11 -2.35 25.19
CA PHE A 231 -11.52 -0.95 25.04
C PHE A 231 -12.89 -0.73 24.36
N GLY A 232 -13.57 -1.79 23.90
CA GLY A 232 -14.95 -1.72 23.38
C GLY A 232 -16.01 -1.94 24.46
#